data_AF-A0A8H3J576-F1
#
_entry.id   AF-A0A8H3J576-F1
#
_cell.length_a   1.000
_cell.length_b   1.000
_cell.length_c   1.000
_cell.angle_alpha   90.00
_cell.angle_beta   90.00
_cell.angle_gamma   90.00
#
_symmetry.space_group_name_H-M   'P 1'
#
loop_
_entity.id
_entity.type
_entity.pdbx_description
1 polymer ?
#
loop_
_entity_poly.entity_id
_entity_poly.type
_entity_poly.pdbx_seq_one_letter_code
_entity_poly.pdbx_strand_id
1 'polypeptide(L)'
;MPDAVKAKTQQFTRRKSNLMKKADQLARLCHADLALIIRKNDRYYMYRSTDHDQWPPTITEIKESYPLPVNLLPRDFDKHNPESRQKLEQPLTATLEMAKFESSQDP
;
A
#
# COMPACT_ATOMS: atom_id res chain seq x y z
N MET A 1 16.35 25.14 1.88
CA MET A 1 14.98 25.12 2.43
C MET A 1 14.88 24.15 3.62
N PRO A 2 15.24 24.58 4.83
CA PRO A 2 15.23 23.72 6.03
C PRO A 2 13.82 23.32 6.51
N ASP A 3 12.79 24.11 6.19
CA ASP A 3 11.44 23.89 6.73
C ASP A 3 10.70 22.71 6.09
N ALA A 4 10.94 22.43 4.81
CA ALA A 4 10.38 21.27 4.12
C ALA A 4 10.89 19.93 4.70
N VAL A 5 12.15 19.89 5.16
CA VAL A 5 12.74 18.69 5.78
C VAL A 5 12.14 18.45 7.17
N LYS A 6 11.93 19.53 7.94
CA LYS A 6 11.25 19.49 9.25
C LYS A 6 9.80 19.01 9.10
N ALA A 7 9.07 19.54 8.12
CA ALA A 7 7.68 19.15 7.84
C ALA A 7 7.55 17.66 7.47
N LYS A 8 8.42 17.13 6.61
CA LYS A 8 8.44 15.70 6.24
C LYS A 8 8.75 14.79 7.43
N THR A 9 9.68 15.20 8.28
CA THR A 9 10.03 14.44 9.49
C THR A 9 8.86 14.39 10.47
N GLN A 10 8.19 15.53 10.70
CA GLN A 10 7.01 15.61 11.54
C GLN A 10 5.85 14.76 10.99
N GLN A 11 5.66 14.76 9.66
CA GLN A 11 4.67 13.93 9.00
C GLN A 11 4.91 12.43 9.24
N PHE A 12 6.16 11.96 9.09
CA PHE A 12 6.51 10.57 9.36
C PHE A 12 6.23 10.21 10.82
N THR A 13 6.68 11.02 11.78
CA THR A 13 6.47 10.77 13.21
C THR A 13 4.98 10.64 13.54
N ARG A 14 4.15 11.55 13.01
CA ARG A 14 2.69 11.53 13.23
C ARG A 14 2.04 10.28 12.61
N ARG A 15 2.33 9.98 11.34
CA ARG A 15 1.76 8.80 10.66
C ARG A 15 2.18 7.49 11.32
N LYS A 16 3.46 7.36 11.68
CA LYS A 16 4.00 6.20 12.41
C LYS A 16 3.29 6.00 13.75
N SER A 17 3.16 7.06 14.54
CA SER A 17 2.49 7.00 15.85
C SER A 17 1.02 6.59 15.70
N ASN A 18 0.30 7.17 14.74
CA ASN A 18 -1.09 6.82 14.48
C ASN A 18 -1.24 5.36 14.01
N LEU A 19 -0.36 4.89 13.13
CA LEU A 19 -0.38 3.51 12.66
C LEU A 19 -0.14 2.53 13.81
N MET A 20 0.82 2.80 14.70
CA MET A 20 1.07 1.98 15.90
C MET A 20 -0.16 1.95 16.83
N LYS A 21 -0.82 3.09 17.06
CA LYS A 21 -2.08 3.13 17.84
C LYS A 21 -3.19 2.31 17.18
N LYS A 22 -3.30 2.33 15.85
CA LYS A 22 -4.29 1.54 15.12
C LYS A 22 -3.99 0.04 15.17
N ALA A 23 -2.71 -0.34 15.08
CA ALA A 23 -2.29 -1.72 15.27
C ALA A 23 -2.66 -2.22 16.68
N ASP A 24 -2.39 -1.43 17.73
CA ASP A 24 -2.77 -1.78 19.11
C ASP A 24 -4.29 -1.87 19.31
N GLN A 25 -5.06 -0.96 18.71
CA GLN A 25 -6.52 -1.06 18.69
C GLN A 25 -7.00 -2.36 18.05
N LEU A 26 -6.44 -2.74 16.90
CA LEU A 26 -6.81 -3.98 16.21
C LEU A 26 -6.46 -5.21 17.05
N ALA A 27 -5.28 -5.24 17.68
CA ALA A 27 -4.88 -6.33 18.56
C ALA A 27 -5.89 -6.51 19.70
N ARG A 28 -6.24 -5.43 20.38
CA ARG A 28 -7.14 -5.45 21.55
C ARG A 28 -8.59 -5.75 21.19
N LEU A 29 -9.12 -5.14 20.13
CA LEU A 29 -10.54 -5.24 19.77
C LEU A 29 -10.88 -6.56 19.06
N CYS A 30 -9.91 -7.13 18.33
CA CYS A 30 -10.12 -8.35 17.57
C CYS A 30 -9.36 -9.56 18.15
N HIS A 31 -8.73 -9.41 19.31
CA HIS A 31 -7.95 -10.45 19.98
C HIS A 31 -6.92 -11.13 19.06
N ALA A 32 -6.23 -10.31 18.26
CA ALA A 32 -5.25 -10.77 17.28
C ALA A 32 -3.82 -10.46 17.74
N ASP A 33 -2.92 -11.42 17.56
CA ASP A 33 -1.48 -11.17 17.71
C ASP A 33 -0.97 -10.39 16.50
N LEU A 34 -0.33 -9.25 16.77
CA LEU A 34 0.17 -8.34 15.74
C LEU A 34 1.64 -8.00 15.97
N ALA A 35 2.36 -7.91 14.88
CA ALA A 35 3.69 -7.31 14.83
C ALA A 35 3.78 -6.38 13.63
N LEU A 36 4.35 -5.19 13.84
CA LEU A 36 4.54 -4.18 12.81
C LEU A 36 6.01 -3.79 12.76
N ILE A 37 6.63 -3.93 11.59
CA ILE A 37 8.02 -3.57 11.34
C ILE A 37 8.04 -2.44 10.30
N ILE A 38 8.69 -1.33 10.63
CA ILE A 38 8.85 -0.17 9.74
C ILE A 38 10.34 0.12 9.59
N ARG A 39 10.85 0.15 8.36
CA ARG A 39 12.22 0.59 8.06
C ARG A 39 12.20 1.98 7.44
N LYS A 40 12.97 2.92 8.00
CA LYS A 40 13.20 4.25 7.40
C LYS A 40 14.60 4.73 7.72
N ASN A 41 15.34 5.16 6.69
CA ASN A 41 16.72 5.68 6.81
C ASN A 41 17.59 4.73 7.66
N ASP A 42 17.59 3.45 7.30
CA ASP A 42 18.33 2.36 7.98
C ASP A 42 17.99 2.12 9.46
N ARG A 43 16.95 2.77 9.97
CA ARG A 43 16.41 2.52 11.30
C ARG A 43 15.12 1.73 11.24
N TYR A 44 15.07 0.68 12.07
CA TYR A 44 13.85 -0.10 12.30
C TYR A 44 13.05 0.48 13.47
N TYR A 45 11.74 0.48 13.31
CA TYR A 45 10.76 0.74 14.36
C TYR A 45 9.84 -0.46 14.43
N MET A 46 9.66 -1.01 15.63
CA MET A 46 8.87 -2.22 15.82
C MET A 46 7.78 -1.99 16.86
N TYR A 47 6.63 -2.63 16.64
CA TYR A 47 5.56 -2.81 17.61
C TYR A 47 5.22 -4.29 17.66
N ARG A 48 4.99 -4.82 18.86
CA ARG A 48 4.51 -6.18 19.12
C ARG A 48 3.36 -6.07 20.10
N SER A 49 2.23 -6.71 19.81
CA SER A 49 1.08 -6.78 20.74
C SER A 49 1.38 -7.60 21.98
N THR A 50 2.29 -8.57 21.83
CA THR A 50 2.54 -9.63 22.80
C THR A 50 4.04 -9.76 23.01
N ASP A 51 4.45 -10.04 24.25
CA ASP A 51 5.86 -10.11 24.66
C ASP A 51 6.36 -11.55 24.79
N HIS A 52 5.76 -12.49 24.07
CA HIS A 52 6.25 -13.86 24.02
C HIS A 52 7.60 -13.92 23.29
N ASP A 53 8.52 -14.73 23.80
CA ASP A 53 9.87 -14.89 23.23
C ASP A 53 9.87 -15.41 21.79
N GLN A 54 8.83 -16.15 21.41
CA GLN A 54 8.65 -16.70 20.06
C GLN A 54 7.86 -15.78 19.12
N TRP A 55 7.49 -14.57 19.56
CA TRP A 55 6.70 -13.63 18.77
C TRP A 55 7.49 -12.34 18.43
N PRO A 56 7.48 -11.89 17.14
CA PRO A 56 6.82 -12.51 15.98
C PRO A 56 7.59 -13.70 15.39
N PRO A 57 6.91 -14.61 14.69
CA PRO A 57 7.56 -15.63 13.87
C PRO A 57 8.38 -15.00 12.74
N THR A 58 9.36 -15.74 12.25
CA THR A 58 10.17 -15.39 11.10
C THR A 58 9.35 -15.42 9.81
N ILE A 59 9.81 -14.69 8.79
CA ILE A 59 9.15 -14.67 7.48
C ILE A 59 9.10 -16.08 6.85
N THR A 60 10.11 -16.91 7.11
CA THR A 60 10.14 -18.30 6.62
C THR A 60 9.06 -19.14 7.28
N GLU A 61 8.94 -19.08 8.61
CA GLU A 61 7.88 -19.79 9.35
C GLU A 61 6.48 -19.35 8.90
N ILE A 62 6.28 -18.05 8.64
CA ILE A 62 5.01 -17.53 8.12
C ILE A 62 4.68 -18.12 6.74
N LYS A 63 5.66 -18.24 5.84
CA LYS A 63 5.44 -18.80 4.50
C LYS A 63 5.10 -20.28 4.51
N GLU A 64 5.58 -21.00 5.51
CA GLU A 64 5.34 -22.44 5.69
C GLU A 64 4.07 -22.73 6.52
N SER A 65 3.46 -21.69 7.09
CA SER A 65 2.25 -21.83 7.90
C SER A 65 1.01 -22.28 7.10
N TYR A 66 0.08 -22.94 7.80
CA TYR A 66 -1.25 -23.24 7.30
C TYR A 66 -2.32 -22.61 8.21
N PRO A 67 -3.33 -21.92 7.65
CA PRO A 67 -3.57 -21.67 6.23
C PRO A 67 -2.51 -20.75 5.60
N LEU A 68 -2.38 -20.83 4.26
CA LEU A 68 -1.41 -20.02 3.53
C LEU A 68 -1.62 -18.52 3.82
N PRO A 69 -0.53 -17.75 4.03
CA PRO A 69 -0.64 -16.34 4.39
C PRO A 69 -1.19 -15.51 3.23
N VAL A 70 -2.08 -14.57 3.56
CA VAL A 70 -2.58 -13.56 2.62
C VAL A 70 -1.57 -12.41 2.54
N ASN A 71 -0.97 -12.22 1.37
CA ASN A 71 0.02 -11.18 1.14
C ASN A 71 -0.61 -9.98 0.43
N LEU A 72 -0.61 -8.80 1.08
CA LEU A 72 -1.09 -7.55 0.51
C LEU A 72 0.08 -6.62 0.18
N LEU A 73 0.03 -6.00 -1.00
CA LEU A 73 1.01 -5.04 -1.50
C LEU A 73 0.32 -3.71 -1.80
N PRO A 74 1.08 -2.60 -1.97
CA PRO A 74 0.49 -1.27 -2.17
C PRO A 74 -0.58 -1.22 -3.27
N ARG A 75 -0.33 -1.92 -4.39
CA ARG A 75 -1.25 -2.04 -5.53
C ARG A 75 -2.64 -2.61 -5.20
N ASP A 76 -2.75 -3.38 -4.13
CA ASP A 76 -4.03 -3.96 -3.71
C ASP A 76 -4.94 -2.91 -3.08
N PHE A 77 -4.38 -1.78 -2.62
CA PHE A 77 -5.12 -0.65 -2.07
C PHE A 77 -5.45 0.45 -3.10
N ASP A 78 -4.72 0.52 -4.22
CA ASP A 78 -4.89 1.54 -5.26
C ASP A 78 -6.23 1.43 -6.01
N LYS A 79 -6.87 0.25 -5.99
CA LYS A 79 -8.18 -0.01 -6.62
C LYS A 79 -9.34 0.78 -6.00
N HIS A 80 -9.12 1.37 -4.84
CA HIS A 80 -10.11 2.21 -4.14
C HIS A 80 -9.80 3.72 -4.21
N ASN A 81 -8.77 4.15 -4.97
CA ASN A 81 -8.54 5.57 -5.21
C ASN A 81 -9.55 6.08 -6.27
N PRO A 82 -10.42 7.06 -5.96
CA PRO A 82 -11.36 7.63 -6.94
C PRO A 82 -10.67 8.28 -8.15
N GLU A 83 -9.39 8.68 -8.04
CA GLU A 83 -8.62 9.24 -9.17
C GLU A 83 -8.27 8.20 -10.25
N SER A 84 -8.29 6.90 -9.91
CA SER A 84 -8.02 5.81 -10.86
C SER A 84 -9.12 5.66 -11.92
N ARG A 85 -10.33 6.18 -11.67
CA ARG A 85 -11.47 6.08 -12.60
C ARG A 85 -11.33 7.00 -13.81
N GLN A 86 -10.59 8.10 -13.70
CA GLN A 86 -10.47 9.08 -14.78
C GLN A 86 -9.47 8.68 -15.89
N LYS A 87 -8.70 7.60 -15.71
CA LYS A 87 -7.69 7.16 -16.70
C LYS A 87 -8.10 6.00 -17.60
N LEU A 88 -9.29 5.40 -17.40
CA LEU A 88 -9.75 4.25 -18.21
C LEU A 88 -10.91 4.59 -19.15
N GLU A 89 -11.38 5.85 -19.19
CA GLU A 89 -12.38 6.32 -20.15
C GLU A 89 -11.74 7.10 -21.29
N GLN A 90 -10.78 6.49 -21.98
CA GLN A 90 -10.54 6.80 -23.39
C GLN A 90 -11.00 5.59 -24.22
N PRO A 91 -12.26 5.55 -24.69
CA PRO A 91 -12.65 4.57 -25.68
C PRO A 91 -12.23 5.08 -27.07
N LEU A 92 -11.18 4.47 -27.64
CA LEU A 92 -11.06 3.86 -28.98
C LEU A 92 -11.76 4.48 -30.24
N THR A 93 -12.40 5.64 -30.22
CA THR A 93 -13.17 6.14 -31.37
C THR A 93 -12.35 6.86 -32.45
N ALA A 94 -11.17 7.40 -32.16
CA ALA A 94 -10.47 8.23 -33.15
C ALA A 94 -9.70 7.43 -34.22
N THR A 95 -9.34 6.17 -34.00
CA THR A 95 -8.64 5.37 -35.03
C THR A 95 -9.58 4.93 -36.15
N LEU A 96 -10.90 4.88 -35.92
CA LEU A 96 -11.88 4.56 -36.96
C LEU A 96 -12.22 5.76 -37.87
N GLU A 97 -11.92 6.99 -37.44
CA GLU A 97 -12.17 8.20 -38.23
C GLU A 97 -11.08 8.43 -39.29
N MET A 98 -9.85 8.01 -39.00
CA MET A 98 -8.74 8.09 -39.97
C MET A 98 -8.88 7.09 -41.13
N ALA A 99 -9.47 5.91 -40.90
CA ALA A 99 -9.64 4.88 -41.93
C ALA A 99 -10.80 5.16 -42.91
N LYS A 100 -11.67 6.15 -42.63
CA LYS A 100 -12.75 6.54 -43.55
C LYS A 100 -12.37 7.65 -44.53
N PHE A 101 -11.24 8.32 -44.32
CA PHE A 101 -10.83 9.44 -45.18
C PHE A 101 -9.94 8.99 -46.37
N GLU A 102 -9.27 7.84 -46.27
CA GLU A 102 -8.32 7.37 -47.32
C GLU A 102 -8.97 6.56 -48.47
N SER A 103 -10.27 6.25 -48.42
CA SER A 103 -10.94 5.50 -49.50
C SER A 103 -11.68 6.37 -50.53
N SER A 104 -11.54 7.72 -50.47
CA SER A 104 -12.30 8.63 -51.34
C SER A 104 -11.45 9.59 -52.20
N GLN A 105 -10.15 9.34 -52.33
CA GLN A 105 -9.25 9.90 -53.35
C GLN A 105 -8.50 8.70 -53.92
N ASP A 106 -8.49 8.31 -55.19
CA ASP A 106 -8.60 8.96 -56.50
C ASP A 106 -8.87 7.82 -57.54
N PRO A 107 -8.99 8.03 -58.87
CA PRO A 107 -8.83 9.26 -59.66
C PRO A 107 -10.04 9.65 -60.54
#